data_AF-A0A371YIV5-F1
#
_entry.id   AF-A0A371YIV5-F1
#
_cell.length_a   1.000
_cell.length_b   1.000
_cell.length_c   1.000
_cell.angle_alpha   90.00
_cell.angle_beta   90.00
_cell.angle_gamma   90.00
#
_symmetry.space_group_name_H-M   'P 1'
#
loop_
_entity.id
_entity.type
_entity.pdbx_description
1 polymer ?
#
loop_
_entity_poly.entity_id
_entity_poly.type
_entity_poly.pdbx_seq_one_letter_code
_entity_poly.pdbx_strand_id
1 'polypeptide(L)' 'MLPTYPVNEILDKVRAAAAEGSDLHLTSEEIKLLAEGIGHLRMIPVLTMEQVARLPGQPMLPKKTDN' A
#
# COMPACT_ATOMS: atom_id res chain seq x y z
N MET A 1 7.51 -19.27 11.60
CA MET A 1 6.46 -18.24 11.68
C MET A 1 7.01 -17.01 10.98
N LEU A 2 6.28 -16.45 10.01
CA LEU A 2 6.65 -15.16 9.43
C LEU A 2 6.48 -14.08 10.51
N PRO A 3 7.36 -13.07 10.58
CA PRO A 3 7.20 -11.98 11.53
C PRO A 3 5.86 -11.27 11.25
N THR A 4 4.98 -11.25 12.24
CA THR A 4 3.74 -10.49 12.16
C THR A 4 4.07 -9.02 12.36
N TYR A 5 4.00 -8.25 11.29
CA TYR A 5 4.14 -6.79 11.38
C TYR A 5 2.81 -6.22 11.88
N PRO A 6 2.80 -5.33 12.89
CA PRO A 6 1.57 -4.74 13.43
C PRO A 6 0.68 -4.11 12.36
N VAL A 7 1.26 -3.51 11.31
CA VAL A 7 0.52 -2.95 10.18
C VAL A 7 -0.27 -4.01 9.40
N ASN A 8 0.23 -5.24 9.31
CA ASN A 8 -0.45 -6.33 8.59
C ASN A 8 -1.71 -6.76 9.35
N GLU A 9 -1.66 -6.82 10.68
CA GLU A 9 -2.83 -7.14 11.50
C GLU A 9 -3.94 -6.08 11.34
N ILE A 10 -3.54 -4.81 11.23
CA ILE A 10 -4.48 -3.70 10.98
C ILE A 10 -5.10 -3.84 9.59
N LEU A 11 -4.32 -4.21 8.57
CA LEU A 11 -4.84 -4.44 7.22
C LEU A 11 -5.80 -5.64 7.15
N ASP A 12 -5.56 -6.68 7.94
CA ASP A 12 -6.48 -7.82 8.03
C ASP A 12 -7.80 -7.43 8.70
N LYS A 13 -7.78 -6.58 9.73
CA LYS A 13 -9.00 -5.98 10.31
C LYS A 13 -9.77 -5.16 9.28
N VAL A 14 -9.08 -4.33 8.49
CA VAL A 14 -9.70 -3.56 7.39
C VAL A 14 -10.36 -4.49 6.39
N ARG A 15 -9.68 -5.57 5.98
CA ARG A 15 -10.19 -6.54 5.01
C ARG A 15 -11.44 -7.26 5.53
N ALA A 16 -11.44 -7.66 6.81
CA ALA A 16 -12.58 -8.30 7.44
C ALA A 16 -13.79 -7.37 7.50
N ALA A 17 -13.62 -6.16 8.02
CA ALA A 17 -14.71 -5.17 8.09
C ALA A 17 -15.27 -4.82 6.71
N ALA A 18 -14.40 -4.67 5.69
CA ALA A 18 -14.84 -4.43 4.32
C ALA A 18 -15.62 -5.61 3.72
N ALA A 19 -15.22 -6.85 4.01
CA ALA A 19 -15.94 -8.04 3.55
C ALA A 19 -17.32 -8.18 4.21
N GLU A 20 -17.44 -7.76 5.46
CA GLU A 20 -18.69 -7.79 6.23
C GLU A 20 -19.57 -6.55 5.99
N GLY A 21 -19.02 -5.49 5.38
CA GLY A 21 -19.71 -4.20 5.20
C GLY A 21 -19.96 -3.47 6.52
N SER A 22 -19.13 -3.72 7.53
CA SER A 22 -19.26 -3.17 8.88
C SER A 22 -18.36 -1.96 9.10
N ASP A 23 -18.73 -1.12 10.06
CA ASP A 23 -17.88 -0.02 10.50
C ASP A 23 -16.59 -0.56 11.15
N LEU A 24 -15.45 0.01 10.79
CA LEU A 24 -14.17 -0.30 11.41
C LEU A 24 -13.77 0.78 12.41
N HIS A 25 -13.63 0.41 13.68
CA HIS A 25 -13.04 1.27 14.70
C HIS A 25 -11.57 0.91 14.91
N LEU A 26 -10.68 1.89 14.73
CA LEU A 26 -9.24 1.75 14.99
C LEU A 26 -8.85 2.63 16.18
N THR A 27 -7.94 2.13 17.01
CA THR A 27 -7.36 2.91 18.10
C THR A 27 -6.43 3.99 17.56
N SER A 28 -6.13 5.00 18.39
CA SER A 28 -5.21 6.07 18.02
C SER A 28 -3.80 5.57 17.66
N GLU A 29 -3.36 4.47 18.24
CA GLU A 29 -2.05 3.86 17.98
C GLU A 29 -2.05 3.11 16.63
N GLU A 30 -3.09 2.34 16.34
CA GLU A 30 -3.27 1.69 15.04
C GLU A 30 -3.36 2.72 13.91
N ILE A 31 -4.04 3.84 14.13
CA ILE A 31 -4.11 4.94 13.16
C ILE A 31 -2.72 5.53 12.90
N LYS A 32 -1.89 5.74 13.94
CA LYS A 32 -0.52 6.24 13.77
C LYS A 32 0.35 5.26 12.98
N LEU A 33 0.31 3.98 13.33
CA LEU A 33 1.03 2.93 12.62
C LEU A 33 0.62 2.86 11.15
N LEU A 34 -0.68 2.97 10.87
CA LEU A 34 -1.19 3.00 9.49
C LEU A 34 -0.72 4.26 8.76
N ALA A 35 -0.73 5.43 9.41
CA ALA A 35 -0.32 6.70 8.83
C ALA A 35 1.17 6.73 8.45
N GLU A 36 2.03 6.25 9.35
CA GLU A 36 3.47 6.14 9.14
C GLU A 36 3.81 5.11 8.05
N GLY A 37 3.14 3.95 8.08
CA GLY A 37 3.39 2.87 7.13
C GLY A 37 2.88 3.16 5.72
N ILE A 38 1.58 3.47 5.58
CA ILE A 38 0.91 3.58 4.27
C ILE A 38 0.04 4.83 4.11
N GLY A 39 -0.29 5.56 5.17
CA GLY A 39 -1.27 6.66 5.09
C GLY A 39 -0.78 7.88 4.32
N HIS A 40 0.53 8.00 4.10
CA HIS A 40 1.11 9.02 3.20
C HIS A 40 1.11 8.59 1.73
N LEU A 41 0.84 7.33 1.43
CA LEU A 41 0.84 6.81 0.06
C LEU A 41 -0.42 7.24 -0.68
N ARG A 42 -0.25 7.54 -1.96
CA ARG A 42 -1.36 7.82 -2.87
C ARG A 42 -1.36 6.82 -3.99
N MET A 43 -2.52 6.24 -4.26
CA MET A 43 -2.73 5.46 -5.48
C MET A 43 -2.73 6.42 -6.68
N ILE A 44 -1.82 6.20 -7.62
CA ILE A 44 -1.79 6.93 -8.89
C ILE A 44 -2.28 5.97 -9.98
N PRO A 45 -3.50 6.13 -10.50
CA PRO A 45 -4.00 5.26 -11.55
C PRO A 45 -3.23 5.50 -12.85
N VAL A 46 -2.80 4.42 -13.48
CA VAL A 46 -2.12 4.41 -14.78
C VAL A 46 -2.79 3.39 -15.70
N LEU A 47 -2.84 3.72 -16.97
CA LEU A 47 -3.36 2.89 -18.06
C LEU A 47 -2.24 2.18 -18.82
N THR A 48 -1.05 2.80 -18.91
CA THR A 48 0.09 2.27 -19.69
C THR A 48 1.40 2.27 -18.90
N MET A 49 2.33 1.39 -19.29
CA MET A 49 3.68 1.37 -18.71
C MET A 49 4.47 2.65 -19.01
N GLU A 50 4.15 3.36 -20.09
CA GLU A 50 4.75 4.66 -20.39
C GLU A 50 4.39 5.71 -19.34
N GLN A 51 3.18 5.64 -18.77
CA GLN A 51 2.77 6.54 -17.69
C GLN A 51 3.53 6.23 -16.40
N VAL A 52 3.82 4.96 -16.13
CA VAL A 52 4.63 4.51 -15.00
C VAL A 52 6.04 5.10 -15.07
N ALA A 53 6.67 5.05 -16.25
CA ALA A 53 8.01 5.60 -16.48
C ALA A 53 8.11 7.13 -16.32
N ARG A 54 6.96 7.84 -16.29
CA ARG A 54 6.88 9.29 -16.07
C ARG A 54 6.58 9.66 -14.61
N LEU A 55 6.40 8.68 -13.72
CA LEU A 55 6.13 8.95 -12.31
C LEU A 55 7.39 9.45 -11.59
N PRO A 56 7.28 10.50 -10.77
CA PRO A 56 8.41 11.02 -10.00
C PRO A 56 8.91 9.97 -9.00
N GLY A 57 10.23 9.82 -8.90
CA GLY A 57 10.87 8.93 -7.92
C GLY A 57 10.98 7.46 -8.32
N GLN A 58 10.54 7.06 -9.53
CA GLN A 58 10.88 5.73 -10.01
C GLN A 58 12.36 5.66 -10.46
N PRO A 59 13.13 4.64 -10.03
CA PRO A 59 14.35 4.31 -10.74
C PRO A 59 13.95 3.97 -12.18
N MET A 60 14.58 4.61 -13.16
CA MET A 60 14.38 4.26 -14.57
C MET A 60 14.55 2.74 -14.68
N LEU A 61 13.47 2.03 -15.02
CA LEU A 61 13.53 0.58 -15.23
C LEU A 61 14.71 0.30 -16.17
N PRO A 62 15.64 -0.60 -15.81
CA PRO A 62 16.73 -0.92 -16.70
C PRO A 62 16.12 -1.41 -18.01
N LYS A 63 16.45 -0.72 -19.11
CA LYS A 63 16.09 -1.19 -20.45
C LYS A 63 16.57 -2.62 -20.54
N LYS A 64 15.69 -3.54 -20.91
CA LYS A 64 16.05 -4.91 -21.24
C LYS A 64 17.11 -4.82 -22.36
N THR A 65 18.35 -5.17 -22.05
CA THR A 65 19.37 -5.36 -23.07
C THR A 65 19.07 -6.71 -23.70
N ASP A 66 18.38 -6.71 -24.84
CA ASP A 66 18.34 -7.90 -25.68
C ASP A 66 19.76 -8.08 -26.24
N ASN A 67 20.39 -9.21 -25.92
CA ASN A 67 21.67 -9.65 -26.44
C ASN A 67 21.51 -11.03 -27.09
#